data_AF-A0A6M1SKA4-F1
#
_entry.id   AF-A0A6M1SKA4-F1
#
_cell.length_a   1.000
_cell.length_b   1.000
_cell.length_c   1.000
_cell.angle_alpha   90.00
_cell.angle_beta   90.00
_cell.angle_gamma   90.00
#
_symmetry.space_group_name_H-M   'P 1'
#
loop_
_entity.id
_entity.type
_entity.pdbx_description
1 polymer ?
#
loop_
_entity_poly.entity_id
_entity_poly.type
_entity_poly.pdbx_seq_one_letter_code
_entity_poly.pdbx_strand_id
1 'polypeptide(L)'
;NQTPFYFRMLISGPFGGGRSVLEGREGRFSLSTSDGRFEAETPEALMEEQLGWSLPVRAMPDWVRGLPGDHASYQLETDELGFPRFLQQDGWEIDYRDWERVEEMWLPRRLVMNYGDVRITLVVNQWQASSRSGE
;
A
#
# COMPACT_ATOMS: atom_id res chain seq x y z
N ASN A 1 -12.85 13.32 -7.87
CA ASN A 1 -12.11 12.33 -7.06
C ASN A 1 -13.05 11.58 -6.14
N GLN A 2 -13.64 10.48 -6.60
CA GLN A 2 -14.30 9.53 -5.71
C GLN A 2 -13.50 8.23 -5.83
N THR A 3 -12.81 7.82 -4.77
CA THR A 3 -12.27 6.47 -4.61
C THR A 3 -13.33 5.65 -3.87
N PRO A 4 -14.20 4.90 -4.57
CA PRO A 4 -15.28 4.15 -3.95
C PRO A 4 -14.75 2.76 -3.57
N PHE A 5 -13.67 2.73 -2.78
CA PHE A 5 -13.05 1.49 -2.35
C PHE A 5 -13.07 1.43 -0.83
N TYR A 6 -13.71 0.40 -0.29
CA TYR A 6 -13.52 0.01 1.09
C TYR A 6 -12.12 -0.57 1.23
N PHE A 7 -11.30 0.01 2.08
CA PHE A 7 -10.06 -0.63 2.50
C PHE A 7 -9.87 -0.48 4.01
N ARG A 8 -9.10 -1.40 4.57
CA ARG A 8 -8.69 -1.39 5.96
C ARG A 8 -7.23 -1.80 6.02
N MET A 9 -6.38 -0.91 6.50
CA MET A 9 -4.96 -1.13 6.67
C MET A 9 -4.62 -1.11 8.16
N LEU A 10 -3.88 -2.12 8.61
CA LEU A 10 -3.35 -2.17 9.96
C LEU A 10 -1.89 -1.78 9.94
N ILE A 11 -1.55 -0.72 10.66
CA ILE A 11 -0.23 -0.12 10.69
C ILE A 11 0.35 -0.38 12.08
N SER A 12 1.59 -0.87 12.12
CA SER A 12 2.32 -1.14 13.36
C SER A 12 3.62 -0.36 13.35
N GLY A 13 3.86 0.46 14.38
CA GLY A 13 5.07 1.28 14.50
C GLY A 13 6.21 0.58 15.26
N PRO A 14 7.46 1.04 15.08
CA PRO A 14 8.58 0.60 15.91
C PRO A 14 8.37 1.02 17.39
N PHE A 15 9.00 0.29 18.32
CA PHE A 15 9.01 0.58 19.76
C PHE A 15 7.65 0.54 20.48
N GLY A 16 6.67 -0.20 19.98
CA GLY A 16 5.43 -0.44 20.70
C GLY A 16 4.46 0.75 20.72
N GLY A 17 4.63 1.72 19.81
CA GLY A 17 3.78 2.91 19.63
C GLY A 17 2.32 2.65 19.21
N GLY A 18 1.76 1.48 19.55
CA GLY A 18 0.38 1.12 19.28
C GLY A 18 0.14 0.53 17.89
N ARG A 19 -1.05 -0.07 17.73
CA ARG A 19 -1.58 -0.52 16.44
C ARG A 19 -2.54 0.57 15.95
N SER A 20 -2.29 1.09 14.77
CA SER A 20 -3.18 2.05 14.13
C SER A 20 -3.97 1.36 13.02
N VAL A 21 -5.24 1.73 12.87
CA VAL A 21 -6.12 1.18 11.84
C VAL A 21 -6.60 2.32 10.96
N LEU A 22 -6.19 2.30 9.69
CA LEU A 22 -6.65 3.23 8.67
C LEU A 22 -7.78 2.56 7.88
N GLU A 23 -8.93 3.21 7.78
CA GLU A 23 -10.07 2.77 6.99
C GLU A 23 -10.51 3.85 6.00
N GLY A 24 -10.88 3.44 4.80
CA GLY A 24 -11.56 4.29 3.81
C GLY A 24 -12.95 3.76 3.51
N ARG A 25 -13.99 4.59 3.61
CA ARG A 25 -15.39 4.25 3.28
C ARG A 25 -16.10 5.46 2.69
N GLU A 26 -16.76 5.29 1.53
CA GLU A 26 -17.68 6.30 0.96
C GLU A 26 -17.10 7.72 0.87
N GLY A 27 -15.81 7.84 0.56
CA GLY A 27 -15.11 9.14 0.47
C GLY A 27 -14.73 9.78 1.81
N ARG A 28 -14.91 9.07 2.94
CA ARG A 28 -14.35 9.43 4.24
C ARG A 28 -13.23 8.48 4.63
N PHE A 29 -12.20 9.03 5.24
CA PHE A 29 -11.07 8.27 5.78
C PHE A 29 -11.04 8.45 7.29
N SER A 30 -10.72 7.38 8.00
CA SER A 30 -10.56 7.41 9.45
C SER A 30 -9.32 6.66 9.90
N LEU A 31 -8.57 7.23 10.83
CA LEU A 31 -7.44 6.59 11.48
C LEU A 31 -7.76 6.41 12.97
N SER A 32 -7.74 5.17 13.43
CA SER A 32 -7.87 4.85 14.86
C SER A 32 -6.50 4.52 15.44
N THR A 33 -6.08 5.24 16.47
CA THR A 33 -4.82 5.03 17.21
C THR A 33 -5.12 4.72 18.68
N SER A 34 -4.10 4.63 19.54
CA SER A 34 -4.29 4.55 20.99
C SER A 34 -4.92 5.80 21.59
N ASP A 35 -4.76 6.95 20.95
CA ASP A 35 -5.17 8.26 21.47
C ASP A 35 -6.60 8.64 21.06
N GLY A 36 -7.15 7.97 20.06
CA GLY A 36 -8.51 8.21 19.60
C GLY A 36 -8.75 7.83 18.14
N ARG A 37 -9.85 8.34 17.60
CA ARG A 37 -10.22 8.20 16.19
C ARG A 37 -10.23 9.57 15.54
N PHE A 38 -9.54 9.67 14.41
CA PHE A 38 -9.37 10.89 13.61
C PHE A 38 -9.96 10.67 12.23
N GLU A 39 -10.50 11.71 11.61
CA GLU A 39 -11.08 11.67 10.27
C GLU A 39 -10.59 12.84 9.42
N ALA A 40 -10.38 12.61 8.12
CA ALA A 40 -10.01 13.67 7.18
C ALA A 40 -10.54 13.37 5.77
N GLU A 41 -10.38 14.36 4.88
CA GLU A 41 -10.77 14.25 3.47
C GLU A 41 -9.86 13.32 2.66
N THR A 42 -8.62 13.12 3.11
CA THR A 42 -7.66 12.22 2.46
C THR A 42 -6.95 11.34 3.50
N PRO A 43 -6.61 10.09 3.13
CA PRO A 43 -5.87 9.22 4.03
C PRO A 43 -4.43 9.72 4.23
N GLU A 44 -3.82 10.34 3.22
CA GLU A 44 -2.48 10.92 3.33
C GLU A 44 -2.42 12.00 4.42
N ALA A 45 -3.43 12.88 4.50
CA ALA A 45 -3.48 13.90 5.55
C ALA A 45 -3.56 13.27 6.96
N LEU A 46 -4.38 12.24 7.14
CA LEU A 46 -4.47 11.53 8.43
C LEU A 46 -3.13 10.89 8.84
N MET A 47 -2.44 10.26 7.89
CA MET A 47 -1.18 9.60 8.17
C MET A 47 -0.11 10.64 8.51
N GLU A 48 -0.04 11.74 7.76
CA GLU A 48 0.91 12.83 8.03
C GLU A 48 0.69 13.44 9.42
N GLU A 49 -0.55 13.79 9.76
CA GLU A 49 -0.89 14.44 11.04
C GLU A 49 -0.67 13.54 12.26
N GLN A 50 -0.99 12.25 12.14
CA GLN A 50 -1.03 11.34 13.28
C GLN A 50 0.20 10.43 13.38
N LEU A 51 0.86 10.15 12.25
CA LEU A 51 2.01 9.25 12.17
C LEU A 51 3.30 9.97 11.78
N GLY A 52 3.23 11.20 11.26
CA GLY A 52 4.39 11.97 10.79
C GLY A 52 4.95 11.51 9.44
N TRP A 53 4.20 10.67 8.73
CA TRP A 53 4.53 10.22 7.38
C TRP A 53 3.25 9.82 6.66
N SER A 54 3.26 9.92 5.34
CA SER A 54 2.14 9.52 4.48
C SER A 54 2.62 8.63 3.35
N LEU A 55 1.74 7.75 2.88
CA LEU A 55 1.97 6.85 1.74
C LEU A 55 0.86 7.09 0.72
N PRO A 56 1.14 7.14 -0.60
CA PRO A 56 0.11 7.39 -1.61
C PRO A 56 -0.86 6.21 -1.69
N VAL A 57 -2.01 6.30 -1.04
CA VAL A 57 -2.96 5.20 -0.94
C VAL A 57 -3.54 4.86 -2.31
N ARG A 58 -3.64 5.85 -3.21
CA ARG A 58 -4.05 5.66 -4.61
C ARG A 58 -3.11 4.75 -5.40
N ALA A 59 -1.81 4.76 -5.10
CA ALA A 59 -0.79 4.02 -5.83
C ALA A 59 -0.68 2.57 -5.34
N MET A 60 -1.09 2.33 -4.10
CA MET A 60 -0.91 1.05 -3.42
C MET A 60 -1.48 -0.16 -4.16
N PRO A 61 -2.69 -0.12 -4.75
CA PRO A 61 -3.19 -1.27 -5.52
C PRO A 61 -2.25 -1.68 -6.66
N ASP A 62 -1.63 -0.73 -7.36
CA ASP A 62 -0.70 -1.02 -8.44
C ASP A 62 0.64 -1.52 -7.91
N TRP A 63 1.22 -0.81 -6.94
CA TRP A 63 2.51 -1.17 -6.36
C TRP A 63 2.47 -2.57 -5.73
N VAL A 64 1.38 -2.92 -5.04
CA VAL A 64 1.23 -4.25 -4.43
C VAL A 64 1.13 -5.37 -5.49
N ARG A 65 0.74 -5.04 -6.73
CA ARG A 65 0.71 -5.96 -7.88
C ARG A 65 2.00 -5.96 -8.70
N GLY A 66 3.00 -5.15 -8.34
CA GLY A 66 4.21 -5.02 -9.15
C GLY A 66 4.09 -4.05 -10.32
N LEU A 67 3.07 -3.19 -10.32
CA LEU A 67 2.81 -2.26 -11.40
C LEU A 67 3.09 -0.82 -10.95
N PRO A 68 3.60 0.05 -11.84
CA PRO A 68 3.61 1.48 -11.56
C PRO A 68 2.18 2.02 -11.53
N GLY A 69 1.92 3.00 -10.67
CA GLY A 69 0.66 3.74 -10.70
C GLY A 69 0.57 4.63 -11.95
N ASP A 70 -0.64 5.02 -12.32
CA ASP A 70 -0.93 5.82 -13.52
C ASP A 70 -0.72 7.34 -13.37
N HIS A 71 -0.34 7.80 -12.17
CA HIS A 71 -0.38 9.20 -11.78
C HIS A 71 0.94 9.95 -11.95
N ALA A 72 2.05 9.24 -12.22
CA ALA A 72 3.38 9.82 -12.28
C ALA A 72 4.35 9.01 -13.14
N SER A 73 5.43 9.65 -13.56
CA SER A 73 6.58 8.97 -14.20
C SER A 73 7.21 7.96 -13.25
N TYR A 74 7.73 6.87 -13.81
CA TYR A 74 8.35 5.79 -13.03
C TYR A 74 9.63 5.26 -13.69
N GLN A 75 10.48 4.63 -12.90
CA GLN A 75 11.55 3.74 -13.34
C GLN A 75 11.24 2.33 -12.84
N LEU A 76 11.18 1.35 -13.74
CA LEU A 76 10.89 -0.04 -13.43
C LEU A 76 12.03 -0.92 -13.92
N GLU A 77 12.59 -1.73 -13.04
CA GLU A 77 13.60 -2.74 -13.37
C GLU A 77 13.02 -4.12 -13.13
N THR A 78 13.21 -5.01 -14.08
CA THR A 78 12.74 -6.40 -14.02
C THR A 78 13.91 -7.38 -13.89
N ASP A 79 13.63 -8.59 -13.41
CA ASP A 79 14.55 -9.71 -13.50
C ASP A 79 14.56 -10.37 -14.88
N GLU A 80 15.32 -11.47 -15.02
CA GLU A 80 15.46 -12.23 -16.27
C GLU A 80 14.15 -12.91 -16.72
N LEU A 81 13.21 -13.11 -15.79
CA LEU A 81 11.89 -13.69 -16.05
C LEU A 81 10.84 -12.60 -16.34
N GLY A 82 11.23 -11.33 -16.27
CA GLY A 82 10.35 -10.19 -16.47
C GLY A 82 9.58 -9.76 -15.22
N PHE A 83 9.88 -10.31 -14.04
CA PHE A 83 9.24 -9.87 -12.79
C PHE A 83 9.86 -8.55 -12.31
N PRO A 84 9.03 -7.57 -11.89
CA PRO A 84 9.52 -6.39 -11.19
C PRO A 84 10.47 -6.76 -10.05
N ARG A 85 11.67 -6.17 -10.07
CA ARG A 85 12.66 -6.25 -9.00
C ARG A 85 12.73 -4.94 -8.23
N PHE A 86 12.65 -3.82 -8.94
CA PHE A 86 12.72 -2.49 -8.38
C PHE A 86 11.77 -1.53 -9.11
N LEU A 87 11.04 -0.69 -8.37
CA LEU A 87 10.22 0.39 -8.89
C LEU A 87 10.56 1.69 -8.15
N GLN A 88 10.79 2.75 -8.89
CA GLN A 88 10.86 4.11 -8.37
C GLN A 88 9.74 4.96 -8.95
N GLN A 89 8.92 5.58 -8.10
CA GLN A 89 7.81 6.47 -8.51
C GLN A 89 7.45 7.44 -7.38
N ASP A 90 7.21 8.72 -7.69
CA ASP A 90 6.86 9.75 -6.69
C ASP A 90 7.84 9.84 -5.49
N GLY A 91 9.13 9.59 -5.74
CA GLY A 91 10.18 9.57 -4.72
C GLY A 91 10.20 8.31 -3.84
N TRP A 92 9.28 7.38 -4.04
CA TRP A 92 9.29 6.07 -3.40
C TRP A 92 10.22 5.12 -4.14
N GLU A 93 10.99 4.35 -3.38
CA GLU A 93 11.82 3.26 -3.85
C GLU A 93 11.25 1.93 -3.33
N ILE A 94 10.90 1.03 -4.24
CA ILE A 94 10.17 -0.20 -3.93
C ILE A 94 10.98 -1.40 -4.40
N ASP A 95 11.48 -2.17 -3.46
CA ASP A 95 12.11 -3.46 -3.71
C ASP A 95 11.07 -4.58 -3.64
N TYR A 96 10.93 -5.33 -4.73
CA TYR A 96 10.15 -6.57 -4.75
C TYR A 96 11.04 -7.73 -4.32
N ARG A 97 10.74 -8.31 -3.15
CA ARG A 97 11.64 -9.24 -2.46
C ARG A 97 11.22 -10.70 -2.59
N ASP A 98 9.94 -10.94 -2.83
CA ASP A 98 9.39 -12.28 -2.90
C ASP A 98 8.12 -12.29 -3.77
N TRP A 99 7.91 -13.40 -4.46
CA TRP A 99 6.81 -13.61 -5.40
C TRP A 99 6.19 -14.97 -5.12
N GLU A 100 4.86 -15.04 -5.17
CA GLU A 100 4.13 -16.30 -5.04
C GLU A 100 3.14 -16.47 -6.19
N ARG A 101 2.92 -17.72 -6.58
CA ARG A 101 1.91 -18.05 -7.58
C ARG A 101 0.57 -18.24 -6.89
N VAL A 102 -0.42 -17.42 -7.25
CA VAL A 102 -1.80 -17.50 -6.78
C VAL A 102 -2.68 -17.76 -7.98
N GLU A 103 -3.32 -18.93 -8.00
CA GLU A 103 -4.05 -19.43 -9.17
C GLU A 103 -3.14 -19.44 -10.42
N GLU A 104 -3.44 -18.61 -11.41
CA GLU A 104 -2.68 -18.47 -12.66
C GLU A 104 -1.80 -17.22 -12.72
N MET A 105 -1.73 -16.44 -11.62
CA MET A 105 -0.99 -15.18 -11.56
C MET A 105 0.20 -15.26 -10.61
N TRP A 106 1.28 -14.56 -10.96
CA TRP A 106 2.39 -14.31 -10.05
C TRP A 106 2.18 -12.96 -9.39
N LEU A 107 2.20 -12.94 -8.05
CA LEU A 107 1.93 -11.74 -7.28
C LEU A 107 3.04 -11.53 -6.23
N PRO A 108 3.40 -10.27 -5.94
CA PRO A 108 4.35 -9.98 -4.87
C PRO A 108 3.86 -10.50 -3.52
N ARG A 109 4.70 -11.26 -2.83
CA ARG A 109 4.46 -11.71 -1.46
C ARG A 109 5.09 -10.78 -0.44
N ARG A 110 6.19 -10.14 -0.81
CA ARG A 110 6.91 -9.22 0.07
C ARG A 110 7.53 -8.08 -0.72
N LEU A 111 7.32 -6.86 -0.24
CA LEU A 111 7.95 -5.67 -0.78
C LEU A 111 8.38 -4.71 0.33
N VAL A 112 9.48 -4.01 0.07
CA VAL A 112 10.08 -3.02 0.97
C VAL A 112 10.03 -1.69 0.26
N MET A 113 9.38 -0.71 0.86
CA MET A 113 9.17 0.62 0.31
C MET A 113 9.91 1.63 1.17
N ASN A 114 10.66 2.54 0.55
CA ASN A 114 11.40 3.58 1.23
C ASN A 114 11.04 4.96 0.68
N TYR A 115 10.95 5.95 1.56
CA TYR A 115 10.78 7.36 1.23
C TYR A 115 11.47 8.21 2.30
N GLY A 116 12.57 8.88 1.95
CA GLY A 116 13.41 9.55 2.94
C GLY A 116 13.84 8.58 4.05
N ASP A 117 13.52 8.89 5.30
CA ASP A 117 13.80 8.04 6.47
C ASP A 117 12.71 7.00 6.77
N VAL A 118 11.61 7.01 6.03
CA VAL A 118 10.48 6.10 6.21
C VAL A 118 10.77 4.79 5.48
N ARG A 119 10.70 3.67 6.21
CA ARG A 119 10.81 2.32 5.67
C ARG A 119 9.58 1.50 6.02
N ILE A 120 8.87 1.04 5.01
CA ILE A 120 7.68 0.20 5.14
C ILE A 120 7.98 -1.18 4.58
N THR A 121 7.69 -2.23 5.35
CA THR A 121 7.71 -3.61 4.86
C THR A 121 6.30 -4.13 4.78
N LEU A 122 5.82 -4.42 3.57
CA LEU A 122 4.54 -5.08 3.37
C LEU A 122 4.77 -6.56 3.07
N VAL A 123 4.05 -7.39 3.83
CA VAL A 123 4.00 -8.84 3.65
C VAL A 123 2.56 -9.21 3.34
N VAL A 124 2.32 -9.73 2.14
CA VAL A 124 1.00 -10.20 1.74
C VAL A 124 0.84 -11.63 2.23
N ASN A 125 -0.10 -11.85 3.15
CA ASN A 125 -0.35 -13.17 3.73
C ASN A 125 -1.36 -13.99 2.93
N GLN A 126 -2.28 -13.31 2.26
CA GLN A 126 -3.33 -13.95 1.47
C GLN A 126 -3.79 -13.01 0.37
N TRP A 127 -3.76 -13.52 -0.86
CA TRP A 127 -4.45 -12.93 -1.99
C TRP A 127 -5.84 -13.55 -2.10
N GLN A 128 -6.85 -12.71 -2.26
CA GLN A 128 -8.20 -13.15 -2.57
C GLN A 128 -8.53 -12.59 -3.94
N ALA A 129 -8.64 -13.47 -4.95
CA ALA A 129 -9.24 -13.07 -6.20
C ALA A 129 -10.68 -12.67 -5.88
N SER A 130 -11.08 -11.43 -6.19
CA SER A 130 -12.49 -11.10 -6.20
C SER A 130 -13.08 -11.97 -7.30
N SER A 131 -13.65 -13.12 -6.94
CA SER A 131 -14.52 -13.85 -7.84
C SER A 131 -15.60 -12.84 -8.20
N ARG A 132 -15.56 -12.31 -9.43
CA ARG A 132 -16.74 -11.74 -10.04
C ARG A 132 -17.70 -12.92 -10.04
N SER A 133 -18.60 -12.98 -9.05
CA SER A 133 -19.73 -13.88 -9.08
C SER A 133 -20.47 -13.54 -10.36
N GLY A 134 -20.22 -14.36 -11.38
CA GLY A 134 -21.00 -14.37 -12.59
C GLY A 134 -22.36 -14.96 -12.25
N GLU A 135 -23.37 -14.26 -12.76
CA GLU A 135 -24.77 -14.66 -12.96
C GLU A 135 -25.72 -14.55 -11.77
#